data_AF-A0A0Q9QUA3-F1
#
_entry.id   AF-A0A0Q9QUA3-F1
#
_cell.length_a   1.000
_cell.length_b   1.000
_cell.length_c   1.000
_cell.angle_alpha   90.00
_cell.angle_beta   90.00
_cell.angle_gamma   90.00
#
_symmetry.space_group_name_H-M   'P 1'
#
loop_
_entity.id
_entity.type
_entity.pdbx_description
1 polymer ?
#
loop_
_entity_poly.entity_id
_entity_poly.type
_entity_poly.pdbx_seq_one_letter_code
_entity_poly.pdbx_strand_id
1 'polypeptide(L)'
;MRINELKEELVRIADVIIGHQSEQGLWYVYVDEPQTGVKTSGSAAIAASLAIGVQLGILGDSSLAVSKRARNALTSYLTEDGFLHGVAQNNKAGEELQRSGYRVLSQMATGLAAQLDAALN
;
A
#
# COMPACT_ATOMS: atom_id res chain seq x y z
N MET A 1 -20.93 11.67 12.40
CA MET A 1 -20.49 10.39 11.83
C MET A 1 -20.28 9.40 12.97
N ARG A 2 -20.98 8.27 12.93
CA ARG A 2 -20.90 7.23 13.98
C ARG A 2 -19.77 6.25 13.67
N ILE A 3 -19.19 5.61 14.68
CA ILE A 3 -18.07 4.66 14.51
C ILE A 3 -18.44 3.50 13.55
N ASN A 4 -19.70 3.04 13.55
CA ASN A 4 -20.12 1.97 12.64
C ASN A 4 -20.12 2.41 11.17
N GLU A 5 -20.53 3.66 10.88
CA GLU A 5 -20.47 4.23 9.53
C GLU A 5 -19.02 4.24 9.02
N LEU A 6 -18.05 4.55 9.90
CA LEU A 6 -16.63 4.49 9.55
C LEU A 6 -16.13 3.08 9.24
N LYS A 7 -16.63 2.07 9.98
CA LYS A 7 -16.26 0.66 9.74
C LYS A 7 -16.84 0.16 8.42
N GLU A 8 -18.10 0.50 8.13
CA GLU A 8 -18.77 0.16 6.86
C GLU A 8 -18.04 0.80 5.68
N GLU A 9 -17.66 2.07 5.80
CA GLU A 9 -16.87 2.73 4.76
C GLU A 9 -15.47 2.14 4.58
N LEU A 10 -14.82 1.71 5.67
CA LEU A 10 -13.54 1.02 5.59
C LEU A 10 -13.67 -0.31 4.82
N VAL A 11 -14.71 -1.10 5.09
CA VAL A 11 -15.00 -2.34 4.36
C VAL A 11 -15.23 -2.05 2.88
N ARG A 12 -16.06 -1.06 2.57
CA ARG A 12 -16.37 -0.67 1.18
C ARG A 12 -15.12 -0.23 0.41
N ILE A 13 -14.26 0.59 1.02
CA ILE A 13 -13.01 1.06 0.39
C ILE A 13 -12.00 -0.09 0.27
N ALA A 14 -11.93 -0.99 1.26
CA ALA A 14 -11.09 -2.18 1.20
C ALA A 14 -11.44 -3.07 0.00
N ASP A 15 -12.73 -3.32 -0.25
CA ASP A 15 -13.16 -4.11 -1.40
C ASP A 15 -12.74 -3.48 -2.74
N VAL A 16 -12.91 -2.16 -2.87
CA VAL A 16 -12.50 -1.42 -4.07
C VAL A 16 -10.99 -1.51 -4.28
N ILE A 17 -10.20 -1.25 -3.23
CA ILE A 17 -8.74 -1.20 -3.38
C ILE A 17 -8.14 -2.59 -3.61
N ILE A 18 -8.69 -3.64 -3.00
CA ILE A 18 -8.30 -5.03 -3.25
C ILE A 18 -8.42 -5.37 -4.74
N GLY A 19 -9.52 -4.96 -5.38
CA GLY A 19 -9.75 -5.17 -6.82
C GLY A 19 -8.72 -4.48 -7.74
N HIS A 20 -7.96 -3.52 -7.22
CA HIS A 20 -6.93 -2.80 -7.98
C HIS A 20 -5.50 -3.27 -7.69
N GLN A 21 -5.30 -4.34 -6.90
CA GLN A 21 -3.96 -4.87 -6.70
C GLN A 21 -3.43 -5.44 -8.01
N SER A 22 -2.31 -4.92 -8.51
CA SER A 22 -1.71 -5.37 -9.77
C SER A 22 -1.24 -6.83 -9.70
N GLU A 23 -0.87 -7.39 -10.86
CA GLU A 23 -0.22 -8.71 -10.96
C GLU A 23 1.11 -8.77 -10.18
N GLN A 24 1.76 -7.62 -9.96
CA GLN A 24 2.98 -7.51 -9.17
C GLN A 24 2.72 -7.53 -7.65
N GLY A 25 1.45 -7.58 -7.21
CA GLY A 25 1.10 -7.55 -5.78
C GLY A 25 1.12 -6.16 -5.15
N LEU A 26 1.37 -5.11 -5.96
CA LEU A 26 1.43 -3.71 -5.53
C LEU A 26 0.34 -2.87 -6.23
N TRP A 27 0.21 -1.61 -5.84
CA TRP A 27 -0.67 -0.63 -6.47
C TRP A 27 0.14 0.40 -7.25
N TYR A 28 -0.48 0.92 -8.30
CA TYR A 28 0.06 2.00 -9.14
C TYR A 28 0.02 3.36 -8.43
N VAL A 29 0.77 4.35 -8.93
CA VAL A 29 0.75 5.72 -8.36
C VAL A 29 -0.66 6.29 -8.40
N TYR A 30 -1.33 6.13 -9.54
CA TYR A 30 -2.75 6.34 -9.73
C TYR A 30 -3.38 4.96 -9.91
N VAL A 31 -4.32 4.62 -9.02
CA VAL A 31 -4.70 3.23 -8.73
C VAL A 31 -5.23 2.46 -9.94
N ASP A 32 -5.90 3.16 -10.84
CA ASP A 32 -6.58 2.70 -12.05
C ASP A 32 -5.76 2.93 -13.33
N GLU A 33 -4.54 3.47 -13.19
CA GLU A 33 -3.69 3.87 -14.30
C GLU A 33 -2.35 3.11 -14.31
N PRO A 34 -2.30 1.89 -14.90
CA PRO A 34 -1.11 1.03 -14.88
C PRO A 34 0.14 1.69 -15.49
N GLN A 35 -0.03 2.59 -16.46
CA GLN A 35 1.05 3.35 -17.09
C GLN A 35 1.85 4.21 -16.11
N THR A 36 1.28 4.54 -14.94
CA THR A 36 1.97 5.35 -13.92
C THR A 36 2.99 4.55 -13.10
N GLY A 37 2.99 3.21 -13.26
CA GLY A 37 3.89 2.28 -12.60
C GLY A 37 3.59 2.11 -11.12
N VAL A 38 4.10 1.02 -10.54
CA VAL A 38 3.86 0.70 -9.12
C VAL A 38 4.50 1.74 -8.19
N LYS A 39 3.91 1.90 -7.00
CA LYS A 39 4.37 2.81 -5.94
C LYS A 39 4.42 2.08 -4.61
N THR A 40 5.60 1.97 -4.04
CA THR A 40 5.84 1.16 -2.84
C THR A 40 5.27 1.77 -1.56
N SER A 41 5.35 3.10 -1.36
CA SER A 41 4.80 3.74 -0.16
C SER A 41 3.29 3.63 -0.06
N GLY A 42 2.57 3.86 -1.16
CA GLY A 42 1.11 3.67 -1.22
C GLY A 42 0.73 2.22 -1.01
N SER A 43 1.46 1.30 -1.63
CA SER A 43 1.23 -0.13 -1.46
C SER A 43 1.46 -0.61 -0.02
N ALA A 44 2.53 -0.13 0.62
CA ALA A 44 2.82 -0.43 2.02
C ALA A 44 1.73 0.09 2.95
N ALA A 45 1.26 1.33 2.74
CA ALA A 45 0.16 1.90 3.53
C ALA A 45 -1.16 1.13 3.37
N ILE A 46 -1.54 0.79 2.13
CA ILE A 46 -2.76 0.02 1.83
C ILE A 46 -2.66 -1.35 2.50
N ALA A 47 -1.57 -2.08 2.26
CA ALA A 47 -1.38 -3.41 2.81
C ALA A 47 -1.36 -3.42 4.35
N ALA A 48 -0.67 -2.45 4.98
CA ALA A 48 -0.65 -2.30 6.44
C ALA A 48 -2.06 -2.05 6.98
N SER A 49 -2.81 -1.14 6.34
CA SER A 49 -4.19 -0.82 6.75
C SER A 49 -5.13 -2.02 6.64
N LEU A 50 -4.99 -2.81 5.57
CA LEU A 50 -5.74 -4.05 5.39
C LEU A 50 -5.40 -5.08 6.47
N ALA A 51 -4.11 -5.28 6.78
CA ALA A 51 -3.67 -6.22 7.81
C ALA A 51 -4.13 -5.80 9.21
N ILE A 52 -4.00 -4.52 9.55
CA ILE A 52 -4.51 -3.95 10.82
C ILE A 52 -6.04 -4.09 10.89
N GLY A 53 -6.76 -3.85 9.80
CA GLY A 53 -8.21 -4.04 9.73
C GLY A 53 -8.63 -5.49 10.03
N VAL A 54 -7.83 -6.47 9.62
CA VAL A 54 -8.03 -7.89 9.97
C VAL A 54 -7.77 -8.13 11.46
N GLN A 55 -6.65 -7.63 12.01
CA GLN A 55 -6.36 -7.75 13.45
C GLN A 55 -7.45 -7.15 14.34
N LEU A 56 -8.08 -6.05 13.89
CA LEU A 56 -9.18 -5.40 14.60
C LEU A 56 -10.54 -6.09 14.41
N GLY A 57 -10.61 -7.17 13.63
CA GLY A 57 -11.85 -7.88 13.32
C GLY A 57 -12.84 -7.07 12.46
N ILE A 58 -12.35 -6.08 11.70
CA ILE A 58 -13.16 -5.27 10.79
C ILE A 58 -13.15 -5.85 9.37
N LEU A 59 -12.01 -6.42 8.95
CA LEU A 59 -11.81 -7.05 7.64
C LEU A 59 -11.55 -8.55 7.78
N GLY A 60 -11.73 -9.31 6.69
CA GLY A 60 -11.59 -10.78 6.68
C GLY A 60 -10.37 -11.32 5.94
N ASP A 61 -10.36 -12.63 5.70
CA ASP A 61 -9.21 -13.37 5.15
C ASP A 61 -8.74 -12.92 3.75
N SER A 62 -9.65 -12.38 2.92
CA SER A 62 -9.30 -11.83 1.61
C SER A 62 -8.30 -10.67 1.75
N SER A 63 -8.54 -9.76 2.69
CA SER A 63 -7.64 -8.65 3.02
C SER A 63 -6.30 -9.15 3.52
N LEU A 64 -6.28 -10.20 4.36
CA LEU A 64 -5.05 -10.79 4.86
C LEU A 64 -4.19 -11.38 3.74
N ALA A 65 -4.80 -12.11 2.80
CA ALA A 65 -4.10 -12.67 1.64
C ALA A 65 -3.48 -11.59 0.75
N VAL A 66 -4.23 -10.52 0.49
CA VAL A 66 -3.80 -9.35 -0.27
C VAL A 66 -2.62 -8.64 0.41
N SER A 67 -2.69 -8.43 1.73
CA SER A 67 -1.61 -7.85 2.52
C SER A 67 -0.33 -8.68 2.48
N LYS A 68 -0.43 -10.01 2.62
CA LYS A 68 0.73 -10.92 2.52
C LYS A 68 1.37 -10.88 1.14
N ARG A 69 0.56 -10.83 0.08
CA ARG A 69 1.06 -10.71 -1.30
C ARG A 69 1.82 -9.40 -1.51
N ALA A 70 1.28 -8.28 -1.01
CA ALA A 70 1.96 -6.99 -1.06
C ALA A 70 3.26 -7.00 -0.25
N ARG A 71 3.26 -7.56 0.97
CA ARG A 71 4.46 -7.70 1.80
C ARG A 71 5.59 -8.43 1.05
N ASN A 72 5.27 -9.55 0.41
CA ASN A 72 6.24 -10.32 -0.37
C ASN A 72 6.79 -9.52 -1.55
N ALA A 73 5.93 -8.79 -2.26
CA ALA A 73 6.37 -7.94 -3.36
C ALA A 73 7.26 -6.78 -2.90
N LEU A 74 6.94 -6.16 -1.75
CA LEU A 74 7.72 -5.06 -1.16
C LEU A 74 9.12 -5.50 -0.72
N THR A 75 9.34 -6.77 -0.39
CA THR A 75 10.68 -7.28 -0.03
C THR A 75 11.68 -7.06 -1.17
N SER A 76 11.24 -7.16 -2.43
CA SER A 76 12.09 -6.90 -3.61
C SER A 76 12.48 -5.42 -3.78
N TYR A 77 11.89 -4.52 -2.98
CA TYR A 77 12.16 -3.09 -2.99
C TYR A 77 12.95 -2.61 -1.76
N LEU A 78 13.37 -3.53 -0.89
CA LEU A 78 14.26 -3.21 0.22
C LEU A 78 15.70 -3.14 -0.28
N THR A 79 16.39 -2.06 0.06
CA THR A 79 17.84 -1.97 -0.08
C THR A 79 18.53 -2.82 1.00
N GLU A 80 19.82 -3.10 0.81
CA GLU A 80 20.62 -3.87 1.77
C GLU A 80 20.68 -3.24 3.17
N ASP A 81 20.58 -1.91 3.25
CA ASP A 81 20.52 -1.12 4.49
C ASP A 81 19.09 -0.91 5.01
N GLY A 82 18.10 -1.57 4.41
CA GLY A 82 16.73 -1.65 4.93
C GLY A 82 15.80 -0.49 4.55
N PHE A 83 16.20 0.36 3.59
CA PHE A 83 15.31 1.41 3.07
C PHE A 83 14.44 0.90 1.92
N LEU A 84 13.19 1.33 1.89
CA LEU A 84 12.28 1.00 0.80
C LEU A 84 12.48 2.00 -0.35
N HIS A 85 12.80 1.48 -1.54
CA HIS A 85 12.84 2.26 -2.78
C HIS A 85 11.50 2.18 -3.53
N GLY A 86 11.41 2.76 -4.73
CA GLY A 86 10.20 2.64 -5.57
C GLY A 86 9.07 3.58 -5.15
N VAL A 87 9.39 4.61 -4.37
CA VAL A 87 8.44 5.60 -3.87
C VAL A 87 8.31 6.75 -4.85
N ALA A 88 7.10 7.10 -5.25
CA ALA A 88 6.87 8.35 -5.97
C ALA A 88 7.22 9.54 -5.06
N GLN A 89 7.94 10.52 -5.60
CA GLN A 89 8.37 11.70 -4.85
C GLN A 89 7.18 12.51 -4.30
N ASN A 90 7.43 13.42 -3.35
CA ASN A 90 6.44 14.37 -2.86
C ASN A 90 5.63 15.01 -4.01
N ASN A 91 4.30 14.93 -3.89
CA ASN A 91 3.35 15.36 -4.92
C ASN A 91 3.16 16.88 -5.03
N LYS A 92 3.77 17.67 -4.13
CA LYS A 92 3.72 19.15 -4.20
C LYS A 92 4.30 19.72 -5.50
N ALA A 93 5.11 18.94 -6.22
CA ALA A 93 5.67 19.31 -7.52
C ALA A 93 4.72 19.02 -8.71
N GLY A 94 3.47 18.60 -8.46
CA GLY A 94 2.45 18.42 -9.47
C GLY A 94 2.35 16.99 -10.04
N GLU A 95 1.34 16.79 -10.89
CA GLU A 95 1.00 15.47 -11.45
C GLU A 95 2.05 14.94 -12.42
N GLU A 96 2.69 15.81 -13.21
CA GLU A 96 3.72 15.41 -14.17
C GLU A 96 4.83 14.62 -13.48
N LEU A 97 5.31 15.09 -12.32
CA LEU A 97 6.31 14.37 -11.54
C LEU A 97 5.78 13.02 -11.03
N GLN A 98 4.52 12.95 -10.58
CA GLN A 98 3.92 11.69 -10.11
C GLN A 98 3.81 10.65 -11.24
N ARG A 99 3.51 11.10 -12.45
CA ARG A 99 3.32 10.26 -13.64
C ARG A 99 4.63 9.92 -14.36
N SER A 100 5.71 10.67 -14.12
CA SER A 100 7.01 10.53 -14.82
C SER A 100 7.74 9.20 -14.66
N GLY A 101 7.33 8.35 -13.71
CA GLY A 101 8.08 7.15 -13.35
C GLY A 101 9.29 7.42 -12.43
N TYR A 102 9.57 8.67 -12.07
CA TYR A 102 10.63 9.00 -11.10
C TYR A 102 10.34 8.37 -9.73
N ARG A 103 11.33 7.68 -9.14
CA ARG A 103 11.22 6.99 -7.86
C ARG A 103 12.41 7.28 -6.95
N VAL A 104 12.14 7.31 -5.65
CA VAL A 104 13.12 7.62 -4.60
C VAL A 104 13.11 6.58 -3.49
N LEU A 105 14.14 6.63 -2.64
CA LEU A 105 14.16 6.00 -1.32
C LEU A 105 13.34 6.81 -0.34
N SER A 106 12.66 6.16 0.61
CA SER A 106 11.91 6.86 1.65
C SER A 106 11.83 6.10 2.97
N GLN A 107 12.31 6.76 4.03
CA GLN A 107 12.16 6.30 5.42
C GLN A 107 10.69 6.17 5.84
N MET A 108 9.82 7.06 5.36
CA MET A 108 8.38 6.99 5.62
C MET A 108 7.80 5.71 5.04
N ALA A 109 8.21 5.34 3.82
CA ALA A 109 7.76 4.10 3.19
C ALA A 109 8.29 2.86 3.93
N THR A 110 9.54 2.89 4.41
CA THR A 110 10.07 1.84 5.31
C THR A 110 9.24 1.72 6.59
N GLY A 111 8.85 2.83 7.21
CA GLY A 111 8.01 2.82 8.41
C GLY A 111 6.63 2.18 8.17
N LEU A 112 6.02 2.44 7.02
CA LEU A 112 4.76 1.79 6.62
C LEU A 112 4.93 0.29 6.36
N ALA A 113 6.03 -0.12 5.73
CA ALA A 113 6.35 -1.53 5.56
C ALA A 113 6.57 -2.24 6.91
N ALA A 114 7.21 -1.57 7.87
CA ALA A 114 7.37 -2.10 9.22
C ALA A 114 6.02 -2.25 9.96
N GLN A 115 5.08 -1.33 9.77
CA GLN A 115 3.71 -1.49 10.29
C GLN A 115 3.00 -2.70 9.67
N LEU A 116 3.19 -2.93 8.36
CA LEU A 116 2.67 -4.11 7.68
C LEU A 116 3.26 -5.39 8.27
N ASP A 117 4.58 -5.47 8.42
CA ASP A 117 5.23 -6.65 9.02
C ASP A 117 4.71 -6.88 10.45
N ALA A 118 4.59 -5.82 11.27
CA ALA A 118 4.04 -5.93 12.62
C ALA A 118 2.58 -6.43 12.64
N ALA A 119 1.76 -6.03 11.66
CA ALA A 119 0.36 -6.42 11.58
C ALA A 119 0.14 -7.84 11.02
N LEU A 120 1.17 -8.45 10.40
CA LEU A 120 1.12 -9.80 9.84
C LEU A 120 1.73 -10.87 10.75
N ASN A 121 2.41 -10.45 11.82
CA ASN A 121 2.90 -11.32 12.90
C ASN A 121 1.80 -11.59 13.93
#